data_AF-A0A178JH74-F1
#
_entry.id   AF-A0A178JH74-F1
#
_cell.length_a   1.000
_cell.length_b   1.000
_cell.length_c   1.000
_cell.angle_alpha   90.00
_cell.angle_beta   90.00
_cell.angle_gamma   90.00
#
_symmetry.space_group_name_H-M   'P 1'
#
loop_
_entity.id
_entity.type
_entity.pdbx_description
1 polymer ?
#
loop_
_entity_poly.entity_id
_entity_poly.type
_entity_poly.pdbx_seq_one_letter_code
_entity_poly.pdbx_strand_id
1 'polypeptide(L)' 'MEDADRFGNLCLISPSSNSRLSNYSPQDKKKFYQENNRAESLKQAIMMSYDEWGPSGVGRENIHNNEKVMVSVLCGQ' A
#
# COMPACT_ATOMS: atom_id res chain seq x y z
N MET A 1 -6.64 -12.61 -10.52
CA MET A 1 -5.77 -11.46 -10.82
C MET A 1 -6.65 -10.22 -10.93
N GLU A 2 -7.39 -9.88 -9.86
CA GLU A 2 -8.32 -8.72 -9.84
C GLU A 2 -7.93 -7.72 -8.75
N ASP A 3 -7.40 -8.18 -7.61
CA ASP A 3 -7.01 -7.29 -6.50
C ASP A 3 -5.62 -6.67 -6.68
N ALA A 4 -4.85 -7.15 -7.66
CA ALA A 4 -3.57 -6.57 -8.04
C ALA A 4 -3.74 -5.17 -8.66
N ASP A 5 -4.84 -4.92 -9.38
CA ASP A 5 -5.09 -3.64 -10.05
C ASP A 5 -5.87 -2.66 -9.17
N ARG A 6 -6.68 -3.18 -8.23
CA ARG A 6 -7.54 -2.34 -7.37
C ARG A 6 -6.73 -1.37 -6.51
N PHE A 7 -5.51 -1.75 -6.12
CA PHE A 7 -4.59 -0.85 -5.42
C PHE A 7 -3.10 -1.02 -5.77
N GLY A 8 -2.72 -2.04 -6.55
CA GLY A 8 -1.34 -2.55 -6.59
C GLY A 8 -0.36 -1.84 -7.50
N ASN A 9 -0.77 -0.83 -8.27
CA ASN A 9 0.20 0.18 -8.69
C ASN A 9 0.35 1.19 -7.56
N LEU A 10 1.18 0.82 -6.58
CA LEU A 10 2.08 1.76 -5.94
C LEU A 10 2.79 2.54 -7.08
N CYS A 11 2.15 3.56 -7.64
CA CYS A 11 2.83 4.59 -8.41
C CYS A 11 3.62 5.43 -7.41
N LEU A 12 4.65 4.81 -6.85
CA LEU A 12 5.31 5.28 -5.67
C LEU A 12 6.80 5.24 -5.91
N ILE A 13 7.27 6.45 -6.19
CA ILE A 13 8.59 7.01 -5.92
C ILE A 13 9.67 6.53 -6.85
N SER A 14 9.81 7.23 -7.97
CA SER A 14 10.90 7.04 -8.92
C SER A 14 10.99 5.61 -9.52
N PRO A 15 11.49 5.48 -10.75
CA PRO A 15 11.79 4.15 -11.32
C PRO A 15 12.74 3.34 -10.41
N SER A 16 13.64 4.03 -9.69
CA SER A 16 14.63 3.47 -8.79
C SER A 16 14.04 2.76 -7.57
N SER A 17 13.13 3.39 -6.80
CA SER A 17 12.56 2.74 -5.61
C SER A 17 11.59 1.62 -5.98
N ASN A 18 10.83 1.79 -7.07
CA ASN A 18 9.94 0.76 -7.59
C ASN A 18 10.72 -0.49 -8.03
N SER A 19 11.84 -0.30 -8.74
CA SER A 19 12.74 -1.41 -9.09
C SER A 19 13.30 -2.10 -7.85
N ARG A 20 13.83 -1.32 -6.89
CA ARG A 20 14.48 -1.85 -5.68
C ARG A 20 13.54 -2.65 -4.78
N LEU A 21 12.29 -2.21 -4.65
CA LEU A 21 11.32 -2.81 -3.75
C LEU A 21 10.37 -3.77 -4.46
N SER A 22 10.39 -3.89 -5.79
CA SER A 22 9.46 -4.76 -6.55
C SER A 22 9.44 -6.21 -6.02
N ASN A 23 10.62 -6.77 -5.75
CA ASN A 23 10.82 -8.14 -5.26
C ASN A 23 10.57 -8.33 -3.76
N TYR A 24 10.29 -7.26 -3.01
CA TYR A 24 10.10 -7.35 -1.56
C TYR A 24 8.69 -7.82 -1.25
N SER A 25 8.55 -8.64 -0.21
CA SER A 25 7.24 -8.98 0.34
C SER A 25 6.54 -7.71 0.85
N PRO A 26 5.20 -7.69 0.94
CA PRO A 26 4.46 -6.59 1.55
C PRO A 26 4.98 -6.21 2.96
N GLN A 27 5.39 -7.21 3.75
CA GLN A 27 5.94 -7.05 5.09
C GLN A 27 7.32 -6.40 5.06
N ASP A 28 8.21 -6.83 4.16
CA ASP A 28 9.54 -6.22 4.01
C ASP A 28 9.46 -4.78 3.52
N LYS A 29 8.50 -4.48 2.63
CA LYS A 29 8.19 -3.11 2.22
C LYS A 29 7.75 -2.28 3.42
N LYS A 30 6.84 -2.79 4.25
CA LYS A 30 6.36 -2.10 5.45
C LYS A 30 7.50 -1.79 6.41
N LYS A 31 8.35 -2.78 6.69
CA LYS A 31 9.53 -2.61 7.55
C LYS A 31 10.49 -1.56 6.99
N PHE A 32 10.80 -1.63 5.70
CA PHE A 32 11.65 -0.65 5.03
C PHE A 32 11.12 0.79 5.21
N TYR A 33 9.83 1.03 5.03
CA TYR A 33 9.26 2.38 5.18
C TYR A 33 9.17 2.86 6.63
N GLN A 34 8.89 1.96 7.58
CA GLN A 34 8.92 2.27 9.01
C GLN A 34 10.32 2.68 9.46
N GLU A 35 11.36 1.95 9.03
CA GLU A 35 12.75 2.23 9.38
C GLU A 35 13.28 3.51 8.72
N ASN A 36 12.83 3.82 7.50
CA ASN A 36 13.24 5.02 6.78
C ASN A 36 12.37 6.25 7.11
N ASN A 37 11.34 6.09 7.95
CA ASN A 37 10.36 7.11 8.36
C ASN A 37 9.87 8.01 7.21
N ARG A 38 9.71 7.40 6.03
CA ARG A 38 9.42 8.09 4.77
C ARG A 38 8.25 7.41 4.08
N ALA A 39 7.06 7.60 4.61
CA ALA A 39 5.87 7.41 3.79
C ALA A 39 5.90 8.48 2.70
N GLU A 40 6.07 8.06 1.46
CA GLU A 40 6.28 9.00 0.35
C GLU A 40 4.96 9.37 -0.35
N SER A 41 3.84 8.81 0.12
CA SER A 41 2.49 9.22 -0.24
C SER A 41 1.50 8.94 0.88
N LEU A 42 0.36 9.63 0.79
CA LEU A 42 -0.78 9.43 1.67
C LEU A 42 -1.33 8.00 1.61
N LYS A 43 -1.38 7.43 0.39
CA LYS A 43 -1.76 6.04 0.15
C LYS A 43 -0.85 5.07 0.92
N GLN A 44 0.47 5.27 0.86
CA GLN A 44 1.40 4.47 1.65
C GLN A 44 1.19 4.64 3.14
N ALA A 45 1.05 5.88 3.62
CA ALA A 45 0.86 6.14 5.04
C ALA A 45 -0.36 5.38 5.59
N ILE A 46 -1.47 5.40 4.86
CA ILE A 46 -2.69 4.66 5.21
C ILE A 46 -2.45 3.16 5.06
N MET A 47 -1.76 2.69 4.02
CA MET A 47 -1.45 1.26 3.88
C MET A 47 -0.63 0.71 5.06
N MET A 48 0.28 1.51 5.63
CA MET A 48 1.09 1.09 6.78
C MET A 48 0.30 0.92 8.08
N SER A 49 -0.92 1.47 8.19
CA SER A 49 -1.75 1.34 9.39
C SER A 49 -2.41 -0.02 9.54
N TYR A 50 -2.50 -0.81 8.46
CA TYR A 50 -3.08 -2.15 8.48
C TYR A 50 -2.03 -3.20 8.83
N ASP A 51 -2.41 -4.17 9.65
CA ASP A 51 -1.53 -5.25 10.10
C ASP A 51 -1.31 -6.32 9.03
N GLU A 52 -2.38 -6.72 8.34
CA GLU A 52 -2.35 -7.77 7.32
C GLU A 52 -2.63 -7.24 5.91
N TRP A 53 -1.90 -7.79 4.94
CA TRP A 53 -2.04 -7.51 3.51
C TRP A 53 -1.95 -8.81 2.72
N GLY A 54 -2.82 -8.96 1.73
CA GLY A 54 -2.77 -10.13 0.86
C GLY A 54 -4.07 -10.36 0.10
N PRO A 55 -4.07 -11.29 -0.87
CA PRO A 55 -5.23 -11.56 -1.72
C PRO A 55 -6.35 -12.34 -1.01
N SER A 56 -6.14 -12.79 0.22
CA SER A 56 -7.04 -13.65 1.00
C SER A 56 -7.19 -13.18 2.45
N GLY A 57 -8.22 -13.69 3.13
CA GLY A 57 -8.49 -13.42 4.54
C GLY A 57 -8.72 -11.94 4.85
N VAL A 58 -8.27 -11.51 6.04
CA VAL A 58 -8.36 -10.11 6.51
C VAL A 58 -7.55 -9.17 5.62
N GLY A 59 -6.44 -9.65 5.03
CA GLY A 59 -5.66 -8.89 4.05
C GLY A 59 -6.47 -8.43 2.84
N ARG A 60 -7.42 -9.26 2.35
CA ARG A 60 -8.29 -8.89 1.23
C ARG A 60 -9.28 -7.80 1.63
N GLU A 61 -9.81 -7.87 2.84
CA GLU A 61 -10.73 -6.86 3.37
C GLU A 61 -10.02 -5.52 3.57
N ASN A 62 -8.78 -5.54 4.09
CA ASN A 62 -7.95 -4.35 4.24
C ASN A 62 -7.68 -3.64 2.92
N ILE A 63 -7.46 -4.39 1.82
CA ILE A 63 -7.34 -3.80 0.47
C ILE A 63 -8.60 -3.00 0.10
N HIS A 64 -9.78 -3.56 0.32
CA HIS A 64 -11.05 -2.89 0.01
C HIS A 64 -11.32 -1.70 0.93
N ASN A 65 -10.99 -1.81 2.22
CA ASN A 65 -11.16 -0.72 3.17
C ASN A 65 -10.23 0.45 2.85
N ASN A 66 -8.97 0.15 2.54
CA ASN A 66 -8.00 1.15 2.13
C ASN A 66 -8.43 1.88 0.85
N GLU A 67 -9.06 1.17 -0.10
CA GLU A 67 -9.67 1.79 -1.28
C GLU A 67 -10.77 2.78 -0.90
N LYS A 68 -11.73 2.36 -0.07
CA LYS A 68 -12.81 3.23 0.40
C LYS A 68 -12.29 4.47 1.13
N VAL A 69 -11.31 4.30 2.02
CA VAL A 69 -10.67 5.40 2.75
C VAL A 69 -10.03 6.39 1.78
N MET A 70 -9.28 5.89 0.79
CA MET A 70 -8.64 6.75 -0.21
C MET A 70 -9.65 7.54 -1.05
N VAL A 71 -10.77 6.92 -1.43
CA VAL A 71 -11.87 7.63 -2.11
C VAL A 71 -12.46 8.71 -1.20
N SER A 72 -12.76 8.40 0.07
CA SER A 72 -13.29 9.37 1.05
C SER A 72 -12.37 10.59 1.18
N VAL A 73 -11.07 10.32 1.36
CA VAL A 73 -10.05 11.37 1.51
C VAL A 73 -9.96 12.26 0.28
N LEU A 74 -10.00 11.68 -0.93
CA LEU A 74 -9.92 12.44 -2.18
C LEU A 74 -11.22 13.20 -2.48
N CYS A 75 -12.37 12.68 -2.04
CA CYS A 75 -13.67 13.34 -2.19
C CYS A 75 -13.98 14.34 -1.07
N GLY A 76 -13.14 14.43 -0.04
CA GLY A 76 -13.35 15.33 1.11
C GLY A 76 -14.54 14.96 1.98
N GLN A 77 -14.88 13.66 2.03
CA GLN A 77 -15.93 13.10 2.88
C GLN A 77 -15.39 12.62 4.23
#